data_AF-A0A183CGL2-F1
#
_entry.id   AF-A0A183CGL2-F1
#
_cell.length_a   1.000
_cell.length_b   1.000
_cell.length_c   1.000
_cell.angle_alpha   90.00
_cell.angle_beta   90.00
_cell.angle_gamma   90.00
#
_symmetry.space_group_name_H-M   'P 1'
#
loop_
_entity.id
_entity.type
_entity.pdbx_description
1 polymer ?
#
loop_
_entity_poly.entity_id
_entity_poly.type
_entity_poly.pdbx_seq_one_letter_code
_entity_poly.pdbx_strand_id
1 'polypeptide(L)'
;MGENASTSAGTAARNIFYEQELSKGEQEIGELRNIIRLLELKMRDIEQAMLMKDVQYLQIIETLKEEIRVLEGRLTLASSQTNMAYLRNIFVQFVGQGSVIGRRHILKAIGAVLQLTPAEMRRVDRWSH
;
A
#
# COMPACT_ATOMS: atom_id res chain seq x y z
N MET A 1 -81.68 10.01 35.74
CA MET A 1 -81.19 9.49 34.44
C MET A 1 -79.92 10.20 33.91
N GLY A 2 -79.20 11.01 34.71
CA GLY A 2 -78.03 11.77 34.24
C GLY A 2 -76.67 11.06 34.35
N GLU A 3 -76.56 10.00 35.16
CA GLU A 3 -75.26 9.44 35.60
C GLU A 3 -74.68 8.40 34.61
N ASN A 4 -75.53 7.74 33.82
CA ASN A 4 -75.08 6.78 32.80
C ASN A 4 -74.52 7.45 31.54
N ALA A 5 -75.03 8.65 31.18
CA ALA A 5 -74.57 9.38 30.01
C ALA A 5 -73.19 10.01 30.20
N SER A 6 -72.88 10.52 31.40
CA SER A 6 -71.56 11.09 31.74
C SER A 6 -70.46 10.03 31.74
N THR A 7 -70.76 8.82 32.22
CA THR A 7 -69.81 7.70 32.30
C THR A 7 -69.49 7.12 30.91
N SER A 8 -70.48 7.05 30.03
CA SER A 8 -70.31 6.67 28.62
C SER A 8 -69.46 7.68 27.83
N ALA A 9 -69.73 8.99 27.98
CA ALA A 9 -68.98 10.04 27.30
C ALA A 9 -67.50 10.10 27.74
N GLY A 10 -67.23 9.92 29.04
CA GLY A 10 -65.86 9.84 29.56
C GLY A 10 -65.08 8.61 29.05
N THR A 11 -65.77 7.49 28.83
CA THR A 11 -65.17 6.27 28.27
C THR A 11 -64.85 6.43 26.78
N ALA A 12 -65.74 7.07 26.02
CA ALA A 12 -65.52 7.37 24.60
C ALA A 12 -64.34 8.34 24.40
N ALA A 13 -64.25 9.42 25.20
CA ALA A 13 -63.13 10.36 25.15
C ALA A 13 -61.79 9.68 25.47
N ARG A 14 -61.78 8.77 26.46
CA ARG A 14 -60.59 7.99 26.82
C ARG A 14 -60.16 7.03 25.71
N ASN A 15 -61.10 6.36 25.05
CA ASN A 15 -60.80 5.49 23.91
C ASN A 15 -60.23 6.26 22.71
N ILE A 16 -60.79 7.43 22.39
CA ILE A 16 -60.27 8.30 21.33
C ILE A 16 -58.83 8.74 21.64
N PHE A 17 -58.55 9.11 22.88
CA PHE A 17 -57.18 9.47 23.29
C PHE A 17 -56.20 8.31 23.12
N TYR A 18 -56.57 7.09 23.52
CA TYR A 18 -55.71 5.92 23.32
C TYR A 18 -55.48 5.59 21.84
N GLU A 19 -56.51 5.72 21.01
CA GLU A 19 -56.40 5.50 19.57
C GLU A 19 -55.47 6.51 18.91
N GLN A 20 -55.51 7.78 19.36
CA GLN A 20 -54.57 8.81 18.91
C GLN A 20 -53.12 8.51 19.33
N GLU A 21 -52.89 8.07 20.56
CA GLU A 21 -51.55 7.70 21.02
C GLU A 21 -51.00 6.47 20.30
N LEU A 22 -51.85 5.47 20.03
CA LEU A 22 -51.48 4.32 19.20
C LEU A 22 -51.11 4.75 17.78
N SER A 23 -51.92 5.62 17.17
CA SER A 23 -51.65 6.14 15.82
C SER A 23 -50.33 6.90 15.74
N LYS A 24 -49.98 7.70 16.76
CA LYS A 24 -48.67 8.35 16.84
C LYS A 24 -47.53 7.35 16.94
N GLY A 25 -47.68 6.32 17.76
CA GLY A 25 -46.68 5.26 17.89
C GLY A 25 -46.48 4.49 16.58
N GLU A 26 -47.54 4.19 15.85
CA GLU A 26 -47.47 3.54 14.54
C GLU A 26 -46.77 4.42 13.50
N GLN A 27 -47.04 5.73 13.52
CA GLN A 27 -46.35 6.69 12.65
C GLN A 27 -44.85 6.72 12.96
N GLU A 28 -44.47 6.85 14.23
CA GLU A 28 -43.07 6.88 14.64
C GLU A 28 -42.33 5.58 14.27
N ILE A 29 -42.96 4.42 14.48
CA ILE A 29 -42.42 3.12 14.03
C ILE A 29 -42.22 3.11 12.51
N GLY A 30 -43.16 3.66 11.74
CA GLY A 30 -43.04 3.78 10.29
C GLY A 30 -41.86 4.67 9.87
N GLU A 31 -41.69 5.82 10.51
CA GLU A 31 -40.59 6.75 10.28
C GLU A 31 -39.24 6.11 10.62
N LEU A 32 -39.12 5.45 11.79
CA LEU A 32 -37.92 4.76 12.21
C LEU A 32 -37.54 3.63 11.25
N ARG A 33 -38.51 2.84 10.77
CA ARG A 33 -38.27 1.79 9.76
C ARG A 33 -37.75 2.37 8.44
N ASN A 34 -38.28 3.51 8.01
CA ASN A 34 -37.80 4.20 6.81
C ASN A 34 -36.37 4.72 6.99
N ILE A 35 -36.05 5.29 8.16
CA ILE A 35 -34.69 5.75 8.49
C ILE A 35 -33.71 4.58 8.48
N ILE A 36 -34.05 3.45 9.12
CA ILE A 36 -33.22 2.25 9.14
C ILE A 36 -32.93 1.80 7.71
N ARG A 37 -33.95 1.67 6.87
CA ARG A 37 -33.78 1.28 5.46
C ARG A 37 -32.86 2.24 4.69
N LEU A 38 -33.01 3.54 4.90
CA LEU A 38 -32.15 4.54 4.25
C LEU A 38 -30.70 4.42 4.72
N LEU A 39 -30.47 4.18 6.01
CA LEU A 39 -29.14 3.98 6.57
C LEU A 39 -28.50 2.69 6.04
N GLU A 40 -29.26 1.60 5.93
CA GLU A 40 -28.78 0.34 5.33
C GLU A 40 -28.34 0.52 3.88
N LEU A 41 -29.12 1.27 3.08
CA LEU A 41 -28.74 1.59 1.70
C LEU A 41 -27.45 2.41 1.65
N LYS A 42 -27.34 3.46 2.47
CA LYS A 42 -26.12 4.28 2.57
C LYS A 42 -24.92 3.46 3.01
N MET A 43 -25.10 2.53 3.95
CA MET A 43 -24.02 1.67 4.40
C MET A 43 -23.51 0.79 3.27
N ARG A 44 -24.41 0.18 2.49
CA ARG A 44 -24.05 -0.61 1.31
C ARG A 44 -23.31 0.21 0.26
N ASP A 45 -23.75 1.45 0.00
CA ASP A 45 -23.08 2.35 -0.94
C ASP A 45 -21.66 2.69 -0.48
N ILE A 46 -21.46 2.92 0.82
CA ILE A 46 -20.14 3.18 1.42
C ILE A 46 -19.25 1.94 1.32
N GLU A 47 -19.76 0.77 1.69
CA GLU A 47 -19.02 -0.50 1.60
C GLU A 47 -18.58 -0.80 0.17
N GLN A 48 -19.47 -0.59 -0.81
CA GLN A 48 -19.14 -0.77 -2.22
C GLN A 48 -18.07 0.23 -2.68
N ALA A 49 -18.18 1.50 -2.30
CA ALA A 49 -17.17 2.51 -2.63
C ALA A 49 -15.80 2.20 -2.01
N MET A 50 -15.77 1.68 -0.77
CA MET A 50 -14.54 1.22 -0.12
C MET A 50 -13.91 0.05 -0.87
N LEU A 51 -14.68 -0.99 -1.19
CA LEU A 51 -14.18 -2.16 -1.93
C LEU A 51 -13.60 -1.77 -3.29
N MET A 52 -14.25 -0.85 -4.01
CA MET A 52 -13.74 -0.35 -5.28
C MET A 52 -12.39 0.36 -5.11
N LYS A 53 -12.23 1.17 -4.04
CA LYS A 53 -10.96 1.82 -3.74
C LYS A 53 -9.87 0.82 -3.37
N ASP A 54 -10.19 -0.21 -2.59
CA ASP A 54 -9.22 -1.24 -2.21
C ASP A 54 -8.70 -1.99 -3.44
N VAL A 55 -9.58 -2.33 -4.38
CA VAL A 55 -9.18 -2.94 -5.67
C VAL A 55 -8.25 -2.00 -6.46
N GLN A 56 -8.57 -0.71 -6.54
CA GLN A 56 -7.71 0.27 -7.21
C GLN A 56 -6.35 0.40 -6.53
N TYR A 57 -6.30 0.43 -5.20
CA TYR A 57 -5.04 0.50 -4.45
C TYR A 57 -4.19 -0.75 -4.66
N LEU A 58 -4.80 -1.94 -4.69
CA LEU A 58 -4.08 -3.17 -4.99
C LEU A 58 -3.43 -3.12 -6.38
N GLN A 59 -4.17 -2.66 -7.40
CA GLN A 59 -3.64 -2.49 -8.76
C GLN A 59 -2.47 -1.49 -8.82
N ILE A 60 -2.58 -0.37 -8.10
CA ILE A 60 -1.50 0.63 -8.02
C ILE A 60 -0.27 0.02 -7.34
N ILE A 61 -0.45 -0.70 -6.23
CA ILE A 61 0.64 -1.37 -5.51
C ILE A 61 1.35 -2.38 -6.42
N GLU A 62 0.60 -3.19 -7.17
CA GLU A 62 1.18 -4.16 -8.11
C GLU A 62 1.97 -3.47 -9.22
N THR A 63 1.41 -2.40 -9.79
CA THR A 63 2.08 -1.59 -10.82
C THR A 63 3.40 -1.01 -10.31
N LEU A 64 3.38 -0.39 -9.12
CA LEU A 64 4.58 0.19 -8.51
C LEU A 64 5.63 -0.87 -8.18
N LYS A 65 5.21 -2.06 -7.72
CA LYS A 65 6.13 -3.18 -7.48
C LYS A 65 6.83 -3.63 -8.75
N GLU A 66 6.12 -3.70 -9.87
CA GLU A 66 6.72 -4.07 -11.15
C GLU A 66 7.65 -2.96 -11.67
N GLU A 67 7.28 -1.69 -11.53
CA GLU A 67 8.16 -0.57 -11.88
C GLU A 67 9.47 -0.60 -11.09
N ILE A 68 9.40 -0.84 -9.77
CA ILE A 68 10.58 -1.01 -8.92
C ILE A 68 11.46 -2.14 -9.46
N ARG A 69 10.88 -3.32 -9.73
CA ARG A 69 11.61 -4.47 -10.27
C ARG A 69 12.32 -4.13 -11.59
N VAL A 70 11.63 -3.45 -12.51
CA VAL A 70 12.19 -3.02 -13.80
C VAL A 70 13.35 -2.04 -13.59
N LEU A 71 13.19 -1.07 -12.69
CA LEU A 71 14.22 -0.08 -12.38
C LEU A 71 15.46 -0.71 -11.73
N GLU A 72 15.27 -1.63 -10.78
CA GLU A 72 16.35 -2.40 -10.16
C GLU A 72 17.12 -3.22 -11.22
N GLY A 73 16.40 -3.86 -12.15
CA GLY A 73 17.00 -4.58 -13.27
C GLY A 73 17.84 -3.67 -14.17
N ARG A 74 17.31 -2.50 -14.54
CA ARG A 74 18.03 -1.49 -15.34
C ARG A 74 19.26 -0.96 -14.61
N LEU A 75 19.16 -0.68 -13.31
CA LEU A 75 20.27 -0.20 -12.49
C LEU A 75 21.40 -1.24 -12.41
N THR A 76 21.04 -2.51 -12.27
CA THR A 76 21.99 -3.62 -12.25
C THR A 76 22.73 -3.73 -13.58
N LEU A 77 22.01 -3.62 -14.70
CA LEU A 77 22.63 -3.64 -16.03
C LEU A 77 23.55 -2.43 -16.24
N ALA A 78 23.09 -1.22 -15.90
CA ALA A 78 23.87 0.02 -16.07
C ALA A 78 25.14 0.03 -15.20
N SER A 79 25.06 -0.45 -13.95
CA SER A 79 26.22 -0.57 -13.07
C SER A 79 27.23 -1.58 -13.62
N SER A 80 26.78 -2.73 -14.13
CA SER A 80 27.67 -3.72 -14.74
C SER A 80 28.41 -3.18 -15.98
N GLN A 81 27.73 -2.41 -16.84
CA GLN A 81 28.34 -1.79 -18.02
C GLN A 81 29.37 -0.73 -17.64
N THR A 82 29.05 0.12 -16.66
CA THR A 82 29.96 1.16 -16.15
C THR A 82 31.21 0.54 -15.51
N ASN A 83 31.02 -0.49 -14.70
CA ASN A 83 32.12 -1.22 -14.07
C ASN A 83 33.03 -1.88 -15.11
N MET A 84 32.47 -2.43 -16.19
CA MET A 84 33.27 -3.05 -17.26
C MET A 84 34.08 -2.02 -18.06
N ALA A 85 33.49 -0.87 -18.38
CA ALA A 85 34.22 0.22 -19.04
C ALA A 85 35.37 0.74 -18.17
N TYR A 86 35.14 0.84 -16.85
CA TYR A 86 36.17 1.20 -15.89
C TYR A 86 37.29 0.15 -15.82
N LEU A 87 36.95 -1.13 -15.69
CA LEU A 87 37.91 -2.24 -15.69
C LEU A 87 38.77 -2.26 -16.96
N ARG A 88 38.15 -2.03 -18.14
CA ARG A 88 38.87 -1.90 -19.41
C ARG A 88 39.93 -0.79 -19.34
N ASN A 89 39.57 0.39 -18.84
CA ASN A 89 40.50 1.52 -18.74
C ASN A 89 41.66 1.23 -17.79
N ILE A 90 41.37 0.63 -16.63
CA ILE A 90 42.41 0.24 -15.67
C ILE A 90 43.32 -0.84 -16.26
N PHE A 91 42.77 -1.81 -16.99
CA PHE A 91 43.55 -2.85 -17.65
C PHE A 91 44.53 -2.26 -18.68
N VAL A 92 44.08 -1.30 -19.50
CA VAL A 92 44.97 -0.60 -20.44
C VAL A 92 46.09 0.15 -19.70
N GLN A 93 45.76 0.82 -18.60
CA GLN A 93 46.78 1.47 -17.75
C GLN A 93 47.78 0.46 -17.18
N PHE A 94 47.30 -0.69 -16.69
CA PHE A 94 48.14 -1.76 -16.16
C PHE A 94 49.20 -2.23 -17.18
N VAL A 95 48.77 -2.50 -18.41
CA VAL A 95 49.67 -2.96 -19.49
C VAL A 95 50.74 -1.92 -19.81
N GLY A 96 50.41 -0.63 -19.76
CA GLY A 96 51.35 0.48 -19.99
C GLY A 96 52.24 0.83 -18.79
N GLN A 97 52.02 0.28 -17.60
CA GLN A 97 52.79 0.63 -16.41
C GLN A 97 54.15 -0.09 -16.34
N GLY A 98 55.24 0.67 -16.49
CA GLY A 98 56.60 0.16 -16.35
C GLY A 98 57.00 -0.21 -14.92
N SER A 99 56.48 0.51 -13.91
CA SER A 99 56.85 0.33 -12.50
C SER A 99 56.09 -0.83 -11.83
N VAL A 100 56.80 -1.64 -11.04
CA VAL A 100 56.25 -2.74 -10.23
C VAL A 100 55.27 -2.21 -9.17
N ILE A 101 55.60 -1.07 -8.54
CA ILE A 101 54.73 -0.42 -7.54
C ILE A 101 53.44 0.09 -8.21
N GLY A 102 53.56 0.71 -9.38
CA GLY A 102 52.41 1.17 -10.17
C GLY A 102 51.49 0.02 -10.57
N ARG A 103 52.08 -1.08 -11.08
CA ARG A 103 51.35 -2.32 -11.41
C ARG A 103 50.63 -2.91 -10.18
N ARG A 104 51.26 -2.90 -9.00
CA ARG A 104 50.64 -3.37 -7.75
C ARG A 104 49.43 -2.53 -7.34
N HIS A 105 49.55 -1.20 -7.36
CA HIS A 105 48.44 -0.31 -7.02
C HIS A 105 47.25 -0.51 -7.98
N ILE A 106 47.54 -0.67 -9.27
CA ILE A 106 46.51 -0.94 -10.26
C ILE A 106 45.83 -2.30 -10.01
N LEU A 107 46.59 -3.35 -9.73
CA LEU A 107 46.01 -4.67 -9.41
C LEU A 107 45.11 -4.63 -8.17
N LYS A 108 45.48 -3.85 -7.14
CA LYS A 108 44.62 -3.64 -5.97
C LYS A 108 43.33 -2.90 -6.32
N ALA A 109 43.41 -1.88 -7.18
CA ALA A 109 42.23 -1.17 -7.67
C ALA A 109 41.31 -2.10 -8.48
N ILE A 110 41.85 -2.93 -9.38
CA ILE A 110 41.10 -3.97 -10.11
C ILE A 110 40.44 -4.93 -9.12
N GLY A 111 41.17 -5.41 -8.12
CA GLY A 111 40.65 -6.35 -7.12
C GLY A 111 39.49 -5.78 -6.30
N ALA A 112 39.51 -4.49 -5.97
CA ALA A 112 38.42 -3.82 -5.28
C ALA A 112 37.16 -3.71 -6.16
N VAL A 113 37.33 -3.39 -7.45
CA VAL A 113 36.22 -3.29 -8.42
C VAL A 113 35.57 -4.64 -8.69
N LEU A 114 36.40 -5.69 -8.80
CA LEU A 114 35.93 -7.07 -8.96
C LEU A 114 35.39 -7.67 -7.64
N GLN A 115 35.43 -6.91 -6.54
CA GLN A 115 35.01 -7.36 -5.22
C GLN A 115 35.67 -8.69 -4.82
N LEU A 116 36.97 -8.82 -5.09
CA LEU A 116 37.73 -10.01 -4.73
C LEU A 116 37.64 -10.28 -3.23
N THR A 117 37.44 -11.54 -2.88
CA THR A 117 37.47 -11.99 -1.50
C THR A 117 38.84 -11.70 -0.87
N PRO A 118 38.94 -11.64 0.48
CA PRO A 118 40.22 -11.49 1.15
C PRO A 118 41.25 -12.57 0.75
N ALA A 119 40.79 -13.78 0.43
CA ALA A 119 41.65 -14.87 -0.03
C ALA A 119 42.24 -14.61 -1.42
N GLU A 120 41.44 -14.10 -2.35
CA GLU A 120 41.86 -13.73 -3.70
C GLU A 120 42.77 -12.50 -3.67
N MET A 121 42.45 -11.50 -2.85
CA MET A 121 43.29 -10.31 -2.67
C MET A 121 44.70 -10.67 -2.19
N ARG A 122 44.82 -11.63 -1.26
CA ARG A 122 46.13 -12.17 -0.83
C ARG A 122 46.92 -12.84 -1.97
N ARG A 123 46.27 -13.40 -2.99
CA ARG A 123 46.95 -13.97 -4.16
C ARG A 123 47.51 -12.87 -5.05
N VAL A 124 46.77 -11.78 -5.21
CA VAL A 124 47.19 -10.59 -5.96
C VAL A 124 48.43 -9.96 -5.33
N ASP A 125 48.49 -9.86 -4.00
CA ASP A 125 49.66 -9.35 -3.29
C ASP A 125 50.93 -10.19 -3.56
N ARG A 126 50.81 -11.51 -3.74
CA ARG A 126 51.95 -12.41 -4.00
C ARG A 126 52.52 -12.28 -5.42
N TRP A 127 51.72 -11.89 -6.40
CA TRP A 127 52.15 -11.68 -7.79
C TRP A 127 52.84 -10.32 -8.02
N SER A 128 53.02 -9.54 -6.96
CA SER A 128 53.58 -8.19 -7.00
C SER A 128 54.98 -8.08 -6.37
N HIS A 129 55.65 -9.22 -6.15
CA HIS A 129 57.08 -9.34 -5.86
C HIS A 129 57.81 -9.82 -7.11
#